data_AF-A0A6A5X9D8-F1
#
_entry.id   AF-A0A6A5X9D8-F1
#
_cell.length_a   1.000
_cell.length_b   1.000
_cell.length_c   1.000
_cell.angle_alpha   90.00
_cell.angle_beta   90.00
_cell.angle_gamma   90.00
#
_symmetry.space_group_name_H-M   'P 1'
#
loop_
_entity.id
_entity.type
_entity.pdbx_description
1 polymer ?
#
loop_
_entity_poly.entity_id
_entity_poly.type
_entity_poly.pdbx_seq_one_letter_code
_entity_poly.pdbx_strand_id
1 'polypeptide(L)'
;MATVKSWIGRAIVVYLLAGLAIATAPSLKQLSQQLSKQAEVYLPGSEGFANATLRWNAAALPHLDIIVKVETERDVERTIRYANAHKRPFLAISGGHGQTQTLKNVKSGIGIWMRGMNDLKVVDRGRAAVVGGGIENGEVIRRLWAEGKQTSTPVCDCPGFIAPVLGGGHGWLQGRYGLPADQLISARLVLANGSAISVSASEHKDLFWALRGAGHNFGIVTELKIKIYDRTPEQDLWNGTGFTFTSDKIQSVFAVVNGWIDEPNRPIELTHYGAFIFNPQIDPVKAVFLLWIFYQGTSIPEAYTSPLYKLGPASVTSKITDLTELNTHTAGAYGMPACAKGGSRHMYPVSLNRYPLENLEYALDIFSSLPPAYHGSFVLLEGYTTHRVKQIPAESTAFADRNSEILVDIIILYEANSTLDSTAYEYGEKLREAIWQGSGYPYYAYVNYVHGDETLESIYGYEPWRLQKLRKLKKQYDPFGRFNFYSPIS
;
A
#
# COMPACT_ATOMS: atom_id res chain seq x y z
N MET A 1 8.69 -19.21 14.06
CA MET A 1 9.38 -17.91 14.16
C MET A 1 10.90 -17.97 13.88
N ALA A 2 11.38 -18.92 13.05
CA ALA A 2 12.81 -19.15 12.83
C ALA A 2 13.23 -19.20 11.34
N THR A 3 12.50 -18.56 10.43
CA THR A 3 12.84 -18.55 8.98
C THR A 3 12.76 -17.17 8.30
N VAL A 4 12.74 -16.07 9.08
CA VAL A 4 12.88 -14.70 8.51
C VAL A 4 14.15 -13.98 8.96
N LYS A 5 15.01 -14.64 9.77
CA LYS A 5 16.24 -14.04 10.32
C LYS A 5 17.52 -14.31 9.53
N SER A 6 17.48 -14.92 8.33
CA SER A 6 18.70 -15.21 7.54
C SER A 6 18.92 -14.33 6.31
N TRP A 7 18.11 -13.29 6.07
CA TRP A 7 18.23 -12.44 4.86
C TRP A 7 19.24 -11.29 4.99
N ILE A 8 20.25 -11.43 5.86
CA ILE A 8 21.45 -10.57 5.88
C ILE A 8 22.65 -11.49 5.63
N GLY A 9 22.85 -11.85 4.38
CA GLY A 9 23.88 -12.82 4.03
C GLY A 9 24.12 -12.94 2.53
N ARG A 10 24.93 -12.01 2.00
CA ARG A 10 25.68 -12.13 0.75
C ARG A 10 24.87 -12.21 -0.56
N ALA A 11 24.75 -11.06 -1.21
CA ALA A 11 24.85 -10.95 -2.66
C ALA A 11 25.43 -9.58 -3.04
N ILE A 12 26.73 -9.36 -2.76
CA ILE A 12 27.50 -8.33 -3.47
C ILE A 12 28.01 -9.00 -4.73
N VAL A 13 27.22 -8.97 -5.80
CA VAL A 13 27.73 -9.20 -7.15
C VAL A 13 28.15 -7.84 -7.68
N VAL A 14 29.45 -7.55 -7.59
CA VAL A 14 30.06 -6.39 -8.24
C VAL A 14 30.09 -6.67 -9.74
N TYR A 15 29.12 -6.17 -10.50
CA TYR A 15 29.31 -5.99 -11.93
C TYR A 15 30.20 -4.75 -12.14
N LEU A 16 31.51 -5.00 -12.25
CA LEU A 16 32.45 -4.06 -12.88
C LEU A 16 32.16 -4.05 -14.38
N LEU A 17 31.19 -3.25 -14.80
CA LEU A 17 31.09 -2.83 -16.20
C LEU A 17 31.87 -1.53 -16.37
N ALA A 18 32.91 -1.64 -17.20
CA ALA A 18 33.79 -0.57 -17.60
C ALA A 18 33.02 0.66 -18.09
N GLY A 19 33.51 1.84 -17.69
CA GLY A 19 32.89 3.12 -17.93
C GLY A 19 32.58 3.39 -19.41
N LEU A 20 31.30 3.51 -19.71
CA LEU A 20 30.83 4.41 -20.76
C LEU A 20 30.76 5.81 -20.15
N ALA A 21 31.56 6.72 -20.69
CA ALA A 21 31.64 8.11 -20.29
C ALA A 21 30.24 8.72 -20.16
N ILE A 22 29.89 9.13 -18.94
CA ILE A 22 28.70 9.90 -18.62
C ILE A 22 28.83 11.25 -19.35
N ALA A 23 28.16 11.39 -20.49
CA ALA A 23 28.03 12.65 -21.19
C ALA A 23 27.03 13.59 -20.45
N THR A 24 27.27 13.97 -19.18
CA THR A 24 26.34 14.86 -18.42
C THR A 24 26.94 15.79 -17.36
N ALA A 25 28.27 15.93 -17.21
CA ALA A 25 28.83 16.72 -16.10
C ALA A 25 28.34 18.20 -16.04
N PRO A 26 28.19 18.95 -17.16
CA PRO A 26 27.73 20.34 -17.10
C PRO A 26 26.25 20.50 -16.73
N SER A 27 25.38 19.59 -17.18
CA SER A 27 23.92 19.71 -16.99
C SER A 27 23.50 19.37 -15.56
N LEU A 28 24.17 18.41 -14.90
CA LEU A 28 23.90 18.09 -13.50
C LEU A 28 24.31 19.23 -12.56
N LYS A 29 25.42 19.90 -12.84
CA LYS A 29 25.85 21.08 -12.08
C LYS A 29 24.81 22.19 -12.15
N GLN A 30 24.19 22.41 -13.31
CA GLN A 30 23.10 23.37 -13.47
C GLN A 30 21.86 22.99 -12.66
N LEU A 31 21.49 21.69 -12.63
CA LEU A 31 20.40 21.22 -11.78
C LEU A 31 20.71 21.51 -10.31
N SER A 32 21.86 21.07 -9.80
CA SER A 32 22.26 21.28 -8.39
C SER A 32 22.25 22.75 -7.98
N GLN A 33 22.63 23.68 -8.86
CA GLN A 33 22.60 25.12 -8.60
C GLN A 33 21.18 25.71 -8.50
N GLN A 34 20.18 25.03 -9.05
CA GLN A 34 18.77 25.47 -9.01
C GLN A 34 17.98 24.88 -7.84
N LEU A 35 18.54 23.87 -7.15
CA LEU A 35 17.93 23.24 -5.99
C LEU A 35 18.22 24.03 -4.71
N SER A 36 17.45 23.73 -3.67
CA SER A 36 17.66 24.23 -2.32
C SER A 36 19.02 23.78 -1.76
N LYS A 37 19.51 24.50 -0.74
CA LYS A 37 20.83 24.25 -0.16
C LYS A 37 21.00 22.85 0.44
N GLN A 38 19.90 22.25 0.91
CA GLN A 38 19.87 20.95 1.58
C GLN A 38 19.56 19.81 0.60
N ALA A 39 19.12 20.10 -0.62
CA ALA A 39 18.87 19.08 -1.62
C ALA A 39 20.18 18.44 -2.10
N GLU A 40 20.11 17.14 -2.39
CA GLU A 40 21.27 16.35 -2.76
C GLU A 40 21.02 15.62 -4.09
N VAL A 41 22.06 15.51 -4.93
CA VAL A 41 22.01 14.75 -6.18
C VAL A 41 22.96 13.57 -6.08
N TYR A 42 22.43 12.36 -6.21
CA TYR A 42 23.18 11.12 -6.13
C TYR A 42 23.24 10.43 -7.49
N LEU A 43 24.39 9.83 -7.77
CA LEU A 43 24.68 9.03 -8.96
C LEU A 43 24.99 7.58 -8.59
N PRO A 44 24.87 6.64 -9.54
CA PRO A 44 25.27 5.24 -9.33
C PRO A 44 26.66 5.12 -8.71
N GLY A 45 26.79 4.24 -7.72
CA GLY A 45 28.02 4.02 -6.96
C GLY A 45 28.10 4.81 -5.64
N SER A 46 27.20 5.77 -5.38
CA SER A 46 27.10 6.44 -4.08
C SER A 46 26.15 5.72 -3.12
N GLU A 47 26.39 5.87 -1.81
CA GLU A 47 25.52 5.31 -0.76
C GLU A 47 24.10 5.90 -0.83
N GLY A 48 23.97 7.21 -1.03
CA GLY A 48 22.67 7.87 -1.19
C GLY A 48 21.85 7.32 -2.36
N PHE A 49 22.51 6.96 -3.47
CA PHE A 49 21.86 6.30 -4.59
C PHE A 49 21.41 4.88 -4.23
N ALA A 50 22.26 4.08 -3.58
CA ALA A 50 21.91 2.71 -3.15
C ALA A 50 20.72 2.71 -2.17
N ASN A 51 20.72 3.62 -1.19
CA ASN A 51 19.65 3.73 -0.19
C ASN A 51 18.31 4.15 -0.82
N ALA A 52 18.32 5.11 -1.75
CA ALA A 52 17.11 5.59 -2.41
C ALA A 52 16.54 4.57 -3.41
N THR A 53 17.38 3.71 -3.99
CA THR A 53 16.98 2.68 -4.97
C THR A 53 16.66 1.33 -4.35
N LEU A 54 16.96 1.12 -3.05
CA LEU A 54 16.53 -0.06 -2.31
C LEU A 54 15.01 -0.06 -2.14
N ARG A 55 14.33 -0.86 -2.96
CA ARG A 55 12.87 -0.98 -3.00
C ARG A 55 12.35 -2.09 -2.10
N TRP A 56 11.08 -1.95 -1.72
CA TRP A 56 10.33 -3.03 -1.10
C TRP A 56 10.26 -4.23 -2.04
N ASN A 57 9.80 -4.03 -3.28
CA ASN A 57 9.77 -5.06 -4.33
C ASN A 57 11.03 -5.04 -5.20
N ALA A 58 11.74 -6.17 -5.27
CA ALA A 58 12.90 -6.37 -6.15
C ALA A 58 12.54 -6.85 -7.56
N ALA A 59 11.27 -7.15 -7.84
CA ALA A 59 10.79 -7.40 -9.18
C ALA A 59 10.49 -6.09 -9.95
N ALA A 60 10.43 -6.19 -11.28
CA ALA A 60 10.07 -5.10 -12.19
C ALA A 60 10.80 -3.76 -11.89
N LEU A 61 12.12 -3.82 -11.67
CA LEU A 61 12.91 -2.68 -11.24
C LEU A 61 12.90 -1.54 -12.29
N PRO A 62 12.59 -0.29 -11.88
CA PRO A 62 12.85 0.88 -12.72
C PRO A 62 14.37 1.12 -12.83
N HIS A 63 14.84 1.56 -14.00
CA HIS A 63 16.23 1.95 -14.20
C HIS A 63 16.36 3.47 -14.01
N LEU A 64 16.97 3.88 -12.90
CA LEU A 64 17.23 5.28 -12.56
C LEU A 64 18.74 5.54 -12.70
N ASP A 65 19.13 6.70 -13.24
CA ASP A 65 20.57 7.06 -13.34
C ASP A 65 20.91 8.28 -12.47
N ILE A 66 19.87 8.94 -11.92
CA ILE A 66 20.01 10.10 -11.04
C ILE A 66 18.97 9.95 -9.94
N ILE A 67 19.37 10.19 -8.69
CA ILE A 67 18.46 10.45 -7.59
C ILE A 67 18.62 11.92 -7.17
N VAL A 68 17.51 12.62 -7.02
CA VAL A 68 17.47 13.94 -6.39
C VAL A 68 16.70 13.79 -5.08
N LYS A 69 17.40 13.91 -3.95
CA LYS A 69 16.77 13.99 -2.64
C LYS A 69 16.29 15.43 -2.46
N VAL A 70 14.98 15.58 -2.41
CA VAL A 70 14.32 16.90 -2.35
C VAL A 70 13.99 17.27 -0.91
N GLU A 71 14.06 18.57 -0.62
CA GLU A 71 13.77 19.13 0.71
C GLU A 71 12.61 20.13 0.63
N THR A 72 12.26 20.62 -0.56
CA THR A 72 11.19 21.58 -0.80
C THR A 72 10.38 21.24 -2.05
N GLU A 73 9.15 21.77 -2.15
CA GLU A 73 8.34 21.67 -3.37
C GLU A 73 9.07 22.23 -4.61
N ARG A 74 9.85 23.30 -4.42
CA ARG A 74 10.62 23.91 -5.50
C ARG A 74 11.67 22.96 -6.07
N ASP A 75 12.26 22.09 -5.24
CA ASP A 75 13.22 21.09 -5.72
C ASP A 75 12.54 20.07 -6.64
N VAL A 76 11.30 19.70 -6.32
CA VAL A 76 10.46 18.85 -7.18
C VAL A 76 10.15 19.54 -8.51
N GLU A 77 9.71 20.80 -8.48
CA GLU A 77 9.45 21.59 -9.69
C GLU A 77 10.69 21.66 -10.60
N ARG A 78 11.86 21.98 -10.03
CA ARG A 78 13.13 22.10 -10.78
C ARG A 78 13.57 20.77 -11.36
N THR A 79 13.42 19.69 -10.60
CA THR A 79 13.78 18.35 -11.06
C THR A 79 12.88 17.88 -12.21
N ILE A 80 11.57 18.12 -12.15
CA ILE A 80 10.65 17.79 -13.25
C ILE A 80 10.97 18.62 -14.50
N ARG A 81 11.21 19.93 -14.36
CA ARG A 81 11.59 20.79 -15.51
C ARG A 81 12.90 20.31 -16.15
N TYR A 82 13.89 19.95 -15.34
CA TYR A 82 15.13 19.36 -15.82
C TYR A 82 14.88 18.04 -16.55
N ALA A 83 14.08 17.13 -15.97
CA ALA A 83 13.73 15.86 -16.59
C ALA A 83 13.06 16.06 -17.97
N ASN A 84 12.11 17.00 -18.05
CA ASN A 84 11.41 17.33 -19.29
C ASN A 84 12.35 17.90 -20.36
N ALA A 85 13.22 18.85 -19.99
CA ALA A 85 14.17 19.47 -20.90
C ALA A 85 15.15 18.44 -21.51
N HIS A 86 15.49 17.40 -20.74
CA HIS A 86 16.39 16.32 -21.15
C HIS A 86 15.64 15.07 -21.63
N LYS A 87 14.32 15.13 -21.77
CA LYS A 87 13.45 14.01 -22.20
C LYS A 87 13.64 12.74 -21.35
N ARG A 88 13.96 12.86 -20.07
CA ARG A 88 14.12 11.73 -19.15
C ARG A 88 12.81 11.46 -18.39
N PRO A 89 12.41 10.18 -18.21
CA PRO A 89 11.31 9.85 -17.32
C PRO A 89 11.70 10.12 -15.86
N PHE A 90 10.72 10.26 -14.99
CA PHE A 90 10.94 10.50 -13.56
C PHE A 90 9.91 9.77 -12.71
N LEU A 91 10.30 9.46 -11.47
CA LEU A 91 9.43 8.84 -10.46
C LEU A 91 9.60 9.53 -9.12
N ALA A 92 8.50 9.78 -8.42
CA ALA A 92 8.57 10.09 -6.99
C ALA A 92 8.92 8.83 -6.19
N ILE A 93 9.78 8.96 -5.19
CA ILE A 93 10.15 7.90 -4.26
C ILE A 93 9.86 8.41 -2.85
N SER A 94 8.90 7.79 -2.18
CA SER A 94 8.66 7.96 -0.74
C SER A 94 9.13 6.69 -0.01
N GLY A 95 8.24 5.88 0.58
CA GLY A 95 8.63 4.61 1.22
C GLY A 95 9.15 3.50 0.27
N GLY A 96 9.04 3.66 -1.05
CA GLY A 96 9.59 2.69 -2.03
C GLY A 96 8.76 1.39 -2.21
N HIS A 97 7.44 1.46 -1.95
CA HIS A 97 6.51 0.32 -1.98
C HIS A 97 5.81 0.07 -3.32
N GLY A 98 6.04 0.91 -4.33
CA GLY A 98 5.47 0.64 -5.65
C GLY A 98 5.92 -0.71 -6.17
N GLN A 99 5.05 -1.47 -6.81
CA GLN A 99 5.28 -2.90 -7.10
C GLN A 99 4.79 -3.36 -8.48
N THR A 100 3.87 -2.63 -9.11
CA THR A 100 3.30 -2.98 -10.42
C THR A 100 4.37 -3.22 -11.51
N GLN A 101 4.07 -4.15 -12.41
CA GLN A 101 4.89 -4.55 -13.56
C GLN A 101 5.26 -3.38 -14.48
N THR A 102 4.46 -2.32 -14.53
CA THR A 102 4.71 -1.18 -15.41
C THR A 102 5.94 -0.36 -15.01
N LEU A 103 6.45 -0.52 -13.79
CA LEU A 103 7.62 0.23 -13.32
C LEU A 103 8.91 -0.10 -14.07
N LYS A 104 9.04 -1.32 -14.59
CA LYS A 104 10.20 -1.73 -15.41
C LYS A 104 10.35 -0.92 -16.70
N ASN A 105 9.29 -0.20 -17.12
CA ASN A 105 9.30 0.65 -18.30
C ASN A 105 10.03 1.98 -18.09
N VAL A 106 10.36 2.34 -16.84
CA VAL A 106 11.23 3.49 -16.56
C VAL A 106 12.65 3.14 -16.95
N LYS A 107 13.14 3.75 -18.02
CA LYS A 107 14.52 3.59 -18.52
C LYS A 107 15.26 4.91 -18.41
N SER A 108 16.48 4.86 -17.89
CA SER A 108 17.32 6.04 -17.68
C SER A 108 16.56 7.19 -17.02
N GLY A 109 15.90 6.89 -15.90
CA GLY A 109 15.03 7.83 -15.19
C GLY A 109 15.74 8.71 -14.16
N ILE A 110 14.98 9.65 -13.61
CA ILE A 110 15.32 10.43 -12.41
C ILE A 110 14.40 9.98 -11.27
N GLY A 111 14.98 9.50 -10.17
CA GLY A 111 14.24 9.32 -8.93
C GLY A 111 14.19 10.63 -8.15
N ILE A 112 13.00 11.08 -7.79
CA ILE A 112 12.74 12.24 -6.95
C ILE A 112 12.46 11.70 -5.55
N TRP A 113 13.49 11.64 -4.71
CA TRP A 113 13.41 11.06 -3.39
C TRP A 113 12.88 12.08 -2.38
N MET A 114 11.62 11.89 -1.99
CA MET A 114 10.81 12.85 -1.24
C MET A 114 11.16 12.93 0.24
N ARG A 115 12.06 12.07 0.75
CA ARG A 115 12.25 11.82 2.19
C ARG A 115 12.60 13.05 3.03
N GLY A 116 13.18 14.11 2.45
CA GLY A 116 13.42 15.40 3.12
C GLY A 116 12.13 16.18 3.43
N MET A 117 11.04 15.89 2.74
CA MET A 117 9.73 16.50 2.94
C MET A 117 8.85 15.66 3.87
N ASN A 118 9.32 15.32 5.08
CA ASN A 118 8.63 14.40 6.01
C ASN A 118 8.03 15.08 7.26
N ASP A 119 7.76 16.37 7.18
CA ASP A 119 7.15 17.12 8.27
C ASP A 119 5.67 16.77 8.48
N LEU A 120 5.22 16.91 9.73
CA LEU A 120 3.82 16.88 10.11
C LEU A 120 3.52 18.01 11.09
N LYS A 121 2.47 18.78 10.84
CA LYS A 121 2.03 19.88 11.72
C LYS A 121 0.52 19.82 11.95
N VAL A 122 0.11 19.80 13.21
CA VAL A 122 -1.30 19.94 13.60
C VAL A 122 -1.73 21.40 13.45
N VAL A 123 -2.86 21.64 12.78
CA VAL A 123 -3.38 22.97 12.43
C VAL A 123 -4.88 23.08 12.71
N ASP A 124 -5.48 24.23 12.40
CA ASP A 124 -6.92 24.50 12.52
C ASP A 124 -7.51 24.21 13.91
N ARG A 125 -6.75 24.53 14.95
CA ARG A 125 -7.07 24.23 16.36
C ARG A 125 -7.23 22.74 16.63
N GLY A 126 -6.38 21.92 16.03
CA GLY A 126 -6.34 20.47 16.28
C GLY A 126 -7.33 19.63 15.46
N ARG A 127 -7.92 20.19 14.41
CA ARG A 127 -8.91 19.50 13.55
C ARG A 127 -8.33 19.01 12.22
N ALA A 128 -7.14 19.49 11.87
CA ALA A 128 -6.44 19.06 10.67
C ALA A 128 -4.94 18.90 10.93
N ALA A 129 -4.28 18.13 10.07
CA ALA A 129 -2.82 18.05 10.01
C ALA A 129 -2.35 18.34 8.58
N VAL A 130 -1.23 19.04 8.47
CA VAL A 130 -0.47 19.22 7.23
C VAL A 130 0.67 18.22 7.23
N VAL A 131 0.78 17.43 6.17
CA VAL A 131 1.61 16.21 6.08
C VAL A 131 2.45 16.26 4.81
N GLY A 132 3.77 16.17 4.95
CA GLY A 132 4.71 16.26 3.84
C GLY A 132 4.80 15.04 2.93
N GLY A 133 5.18 15.27 1.67
CA GLY A 133 5.35 14.32 0.56
C GLY A 133 6.10 13.02 0.89
N GLY A 134 7.10 13.13 1.75
CA GLY A 134 8.08 12.08 2.07
C GLY A 134 7.88 11.38 3.39
N ILE A 135 6.83 11.71 4.14
CA ILE A 135 6.60 11.06 5.44
C ILE A 135 6.12 9.62 5.25
N GLU A 136 6.61 8.73 6.10
CA GLU A 136 6.14 7.35 6.18
C GLU A 136 4.93 7.23 7.12
N ASN A 137 4.11 6.21 6.91
CA ASN A 137 2.84 6.04 7.61
C ASN A 137 3.02 5.90 9.14
N GLY A 138 4.00 5.12 9.59
CA GLY A 138 4.26 4.93 11.03
C GLY A 138 4.67 6.23 11.73
N GLU A 139 5.34 7.15 11.03
CA GLU A 139 5.63 8.49 11.55
C GLU A 139 4.35 9.33 11.71
N VAL A 140 3.41 9.26 10.76
CA VAL A 140 2.12 9.95 10.86
C VAL A 140 1.34 9.45 12.07
N ILE A 141 1.20 8.13 12.21
CA ILE A 141 0.47 7.50 13.32
C ILE A 141 1.05 7.95 14.66
N ARG A 142 2.36 7.79 14.86
CA ARG A 142 3.02 8.13 16.14
C ARG A 142 2.99 9.62 16.48
N ARG A 143 3.22 10.50 15.50
CA ARG A 143 3.20 11.96 15.73
C ARG A 143 1.80 12.47 16.07
N LEU A 144 0.77 11.97 15.39
CA LEU A 144 -0.61 12.33 15.73
C LEU A 144 -1.00 11.76 17.11
N TRP A 145 -0.61 10.52 17.40
CA TRP A 145 -0.91 9.88 18.67
C TRP A 145 -0.35 10.66 19.86
N ALA A 146 0.90 11.16 19.75
CA ALA A 146 1.55 11.99 20.75
C ALA A 146 0.83 13.32 21.02
N GLU A 147 0.07 13.83 20.05
CA GLU A 147 -0.76 15.04 20.16
C GLU A 147 -2.19 14.73 20.65
N GLY A 148 -2.47 13.48 21.07
CA GLY A 148 -3.82 13.05 21.46
C GLY A 148 -4.77 12.92 20.27
N LYS A 149 -4.24 12.74 19.05
CA LYS A 149 -4.99 12.71 17.79
C LYS A 149 -4.90 11.36 17.09
N GLN A 150 -5.91 11.06 16.28
CA GLN A 150 -5.90 9.93 15.34
C GLN A 150 -6.61 10.32 14.03
N THR A 151 -6.44 9.51 12.99
CA THR A 151 -7.21 9.60 11.74
C THR A 151 -7.17 8.26 11.01
N SER A 152 -7.93 8.11 9.93
CA SER A 152 -7.79 6.94 9.06
C SER A 152 -6.44 6.97 8.35
N THR A 153 -5.63 5.95 8.61
CA THR A 153 -4.31 5.75 7.99
C THR A 153 -4.27 4.39 7.30
N PRO A 154 -3.33 4.19 6.35
CA PRO A 154 -2.90 2.87 5.94
C PRO A 154 -2.44 2.00 7.11
N VAL A 155 -2.28 0.69 6.88
CA VAL A 155 -1.82 -0.28 7.90
C VAL A 155 -0.32 -0.20 8.11
N CYS A 156 0.54 -0.74 7.22
CA CYS A 156 1.98 -0.87 7.49
C CYS A 156 2.70 0.46 7.77
N ASP A 157 3.78 0.41 8.54
CA ASP A 157 4.55 1.58 8.98
C ASP A 157 5.41 2.22 7.86
N CYS A 158 6.09 1.39 7.08
CA CYS A 158 7.12 1.79 6.11
C CYS A 158 6.65 2.38 4.76
N PRO A 159 5.41 2.19 4.26
CA PRO A 159 4.94 2.90 3.09
C PRO A 159 4.92 4.42 3.31
N GLY A 160 5.22 5.18 2.25
CA GLY A 160 5.00 6.62 2.24
C GLY A 160 3.51 6.91 2.39
N PHE A 161 3.11 7.72 3.37
CA PHE A 161 1.70 7.90 3.77
C PHE A 161 0.79 8.28 2.60
N ILE A 162 1.27 9.16 1.71
CA ILE A 162 0.48 9.76 0.64
C ILE A 162 0.14 8.78 -0.48
N ALA A 163 1.06 7.87 -0.83
CA ALA A 163 0.87 6.98 -1.96
C ALA A 163 -0.37 6.09 -1.82
N PRO A 164 -0.56 5.37 -0.69
CA PRO A 164 -1.80 4.64 -0.43
C PRO A 164 -3.05 5.54 -0.44
N VAL A 165 -2.97 6.74 0.15
CA VAL A 165 -4.07 7.70 0.20
C VAL A 165 -4.56 8.07 -1.21
N LEU A 166 -3.66 8.23 -2.18
CA LEU A 166 -4.03 8.57 -3.56
C LEU A 166 -4.85 7.48 -4.26
N GLY A 167 -4.64 6.23 -3.89
CA GLY A 167 -5.44 5.10 -4.37
C GLY A 167 -6.72 4.84 -3.58
N GLY A 168 -6.96 5.57 -2.49
CA GLY A 168 -8.04 5.32 -1.53
C GLY A 168 -7.49 5.16 -0.12
N GLY A 169 -6.63 4.15 0.06
CA GLY A 169 -6.12 3.74 1.36
C GLY A 169 -7.10 2.80 2.07
N HIS A 170 -6.58 1.73 2.67
CA HIS A 170 -7.35 0.89 3.59
C HIS A 170 -6.64 0.81 4.92
N GLY A 171 -7.40 0.74 6.01
CA GLY A 171 -6.79 0.59 7.32
C GLY A 171 -7.75 0.64 8.50
N TRP A 172 -7.16 0.54 9.69
CA TRP A 172 -7.82 0.17 10.95
C TRP A 172 -9.04 1.01 11.31
N LEU A 173 -9.02 2.31 11.01
CA LEU A 173 -10.05 3.27 11.43
C LEU A 173 -11.06 3.61 10.31
N GLN A 174 -11.03 2.90 9.18
CA GLN A 174 -11.86 3.26 8.03
C GLN A 174 -13.36 3.10 8.29
N GLY A 175 -13.77 2.17 9.15
CA GLY A 175 -15.17 2.02 9.53
C GLY A 175 -15.72 3.24 10.26
N ARG A 176 -14.88 3.90 11.06
CA ARG A 176 -15.24 5.09 11.84
C ARG A 176 -15.18 6.37 10.99
N TYR A 177 -14.11 6.56 10.22
CA TYR A 177 -13.83 7.83 9.56
C TYR A 177 -13.94 7.81 8.03
N GLY A 178 -14.04 6.64 7.40
CA GLY A 178 -13.90 6.45 5.95
C GLY A 178 -12.45 6.15 5.57
N LEU A 179 -12.18 6.00 4.27
CA LEU A 179 -10.83 5.72 3.78
C LEU A 179 -9.87 6.88 4.13
N PRO A 180 -8.55 6.66 4.17
CA PRO A 180 -7.57 7.75 4.25
C PRO A 180 -7.79 8.85 3.21
N ALA A 181 -8.20 8.49 1.97
CA ALA A 181 -8.59 9.45 0.93
C ALA A 181 -9.81 10.31 1.30
N ASP A 182 -10.72 9.79 2.12
CA ASP A 182 -11.90 10.53 2.59
C ASP A 182 -11.53 11.56 3.67
N GLN A 183 -10.30 11.51 4.21
CA GLN A 183 -9.77 12.49 5.16
C GLN A 183 -9.17 13.72 4.48
N LEU A 184 -8.96 13.69 3.16
CA LEU A 184 -8.35 14.83 2.45
C LEU A 184 -9.21 16.10 2.55
N ILE A 185 -8.55 17.22 2.83
CA ILE A 185 -9.10 18.58 2.80
C ILE A 185 -8.55 19.31 1.57
N SER A 186 -7.23 19.24 1.37
CA SER A 186 -6.53 19.82 0.22
C SER A 186 -5.19 19.13 -0.01
N ALA A 187 -4.57 19.37 -1.16
CA ALA A 187 -3.21 18.94 -1.45
C ALA A 187 -2.42 20.02 -2.18
N ARG A 188 -1.10 19.97 -2.03
CA ARG A 188 -0.13 20.62 -2.92
C ARG A 188 0.40 19.58 -3.90
N LEU A 189 0.40 19.93 -5.19
CA LEU A 189 0.72 19.02 -6.27
C LEU A 189 1.65 19.69 -7.29
N VAL A 190 2.74 19.03 -7.67
CA VAL A 190 3.57 19.41 -8.81
C VAL A 190 3.16 18.59 -10.04
N LEU A 191 2.72 19.29 -11.08
CA LEU A 191 2.23 18.72 -12.33
C LEU A 191 3.35 18.26 -13.26
N ALA A 192 2.95 17.60 -14.35
CA ALA A 192 3.87 17.02 -15.35
C ALA A 192 4.79 18.07 -16.00
N ASN A 193 4.35 19.32 -16.10
CA ASN A 193 5.15 20.44 -16.61
C ASN A 193 6.08 21.07 -15.56
N GLY A 194 6.04 20.59 -14.31
CA GLY A 194 6.81 21.12 -13.18
C GLY A 194 6.25 22.40 -12.58
N SER A 195 4.98 22.74 -12.81
CA SER A 195 4.27 23.81 -12.07
C SER A 195 3.58 23.23 -10.84
N ALA A 196 3.55 24.00 -9.74
CA ALA A 196 2.93 23.59 -8.50
C ALA A 196 1.58 24.27 -8.28
N ILE A 197 0.55 23.50 -7.92
CA ILE A 197 -0.83 23.98 -7.74
C ILE A 197 -1.42 23.50 -6.41
N SER A 198 -2.43 24.21 -5.93
CA SER A 198 -3.26 23.81 -4.79
C SER A 198 -4.53 23.14 -5.31
N VAL A 199 -4.96 22.05 -4.69
CA VAL A 199 -6.19 21.33 -5.09
C VAL A 199 -7.04 21.07 -3.86
N SER A 200 -8.34 21.33 -3.96
CA SER A 200 -9.30 21.18 -2.87
C SER A 200 -10.74 21.05 -3.41
N ALA A 201 -11.73 20.98 -2.52
CA ALA A 201 -13.14 21.02 -2.94
C ALA A 201 -13.54 22.35 -3.61
N SER A 202 -12.83 23.45 -3.33
CA SER A 202 -13.11 24.78 -3.87
C SER A 202 -12.16 25.21 -5.00
N GLU A 203 -11.04 24.49 -5.22
CA GLU A 203 -10.01 24.83 -6.20
C GLU A 203 -9.60 23.57 -6.97
N HIS A 204 -9.68 23.60 -8.31
CA HIS A 204 -9.41 22.42 -9.15
C HIS A 204 -10.17 21.14 -8.71
N LYS A 205 -11.46 21.31 -8.38
CA LYS A 205 -12.33 20.29 -7.77
C LYS A 205 -12.32 18.92 -8.45
N ASP A 206 -12.22 18.87 -9.78
CA ASP A 206 -12.22 17.60 -10.51
C ASP A 206 -10.90 16.83 -10.34
N LEU A 207 -9.78 17.55 -10.22
CA LEU A 207 -8.50 16.94 -9.87
C LEU A 207 -8.48 16.51 -8.40
N PHE A 208 -9.06 17.29 -7.49
CA PHE A 208 -9.22 16.88 -6.09
C PHE A 208 -10.11 15.63 -5.94
N TRP A 209 -11.13 15.48 -6.80
CA TRP A 209 -11.89 14.24 -6.94
C TRP A 209 -11.01 13.06 -7.41
N ALA A 210 -10.14 13.28 -8.40
CA ALA A 210 -9.26 12.25 -8.93
C ALA A 210 -8.19 11.79 -7.92
N LEU A 211 -7.59 12.70 -7.15
CA LEU A 211 -6.61 12.35 -6.12
C LEU A 211 -7.17 11.46 -5.00
N ARG A 212 -8.50 11.33 -4.89
CA ARG A 212 -9.18 10.44 -3.94
C ARG A 212 -9.55 9.12 -4.63
N GLY A 213 -8.56 8.37 -5.12
CA GLY A 213 -8.75 7.00 -5.60
C GLY A 213 -8.12 6.66 -6.95
N ALA A 214 -7.68 7.64 -7.74
CA ALA A 214 -7.10 7.37 -9.06
C ALA A 214 -5.59 7.07 -9.03
N GLY A 215 -5.00 6.93 -7.84
CA GLY A 215 -3.58 6.65 -7.65
C GLY A 215 -2.68 7.79 -8.13
N HIS A 216 -1.50 7.41 -8.61
CA HIS A 216 -0.35 8.30 -8.83
C HIS A 216 -0.36 9.04 -10.18
N ASN A 217 -1.53 9.18 -10.81
CA ASN A 217 -1.65 9.48 -12.24
C ASN A 217 -1.54 10.97 -12.63
N PHE A 218 -1.57 11.91 -11.68
CA PHE A 218 -1.81 13.33 -12.00
C PHE A 218 -0.73 14.31 -11.55
N GLY A 219 0.25 13.86 -10.76
CA GLY A 219 1.29 14.73 -10.22
C GLY A 219 2.03 14.13 -9.05
N ILE A 220 3.08 14.83 -8.60
CA ILE A 220 3.77 14.53 -7.34
C ILE A 220 3.13 15.36 -6.24
N VAL A 221 2.47 14.71 -5.30
CA VAL A 221 1.92 15.38 -4.11
C VAL A 221 3.05 15.67 -3.13
N THR A 222 3.26 16.95 -2.88
CA THR A 222 4.29 17.48 -1.98
C THR A 222 3.77 17.69 -0.56
N GLU A 223 2.45 17.84 -0.41
CA GLU A 223 1.80 18.06 0.89
C GLU A 223 0.32 17.66 0.82
N LEU A 224 -0.19 17.08 1.91
CA LEU A 224 -1.62 16.89 2.15
C LEU A 224 -2.06 17.67 3.38
N LYS A 225 -3.24 18.28 3.32
CA LYS A 225 -3.98 18.67 4.52
C LYS A 225 -5.09 17.66 4.74
N ILE A 226 -5.10 17.01 5.91
CA ILE A 226 -6.03 15.93 6.27
C ILE A 226 -6.81 16.26 7.53
N LYS A 227 -8.01 15.71 7.66
CA LYS A 227 -8.79 15.71 8.91
C LYS A 227 -8.10 14.83 9.95
N ILE A 228 -8.15 15.27 11.21
CA ILE A 228 -7.73 14.49 12.37
C ILE A 228 -8.77 14.66 13.49
N TYR A 229 -8.81 13.69 14.40
CA TYR A 229 -9.84 13.56 15.41
C TYR A 229 -9.22 13.38 16.78
N ASP A 230 -9.84 13.97 17.80
CA ASP A 230 -9.50 13.72 19.19
C ASP A 230 -9.70 12.24 19.54
N ARG A 231 -8.82 11.72 20.38
CA ARG A 231 -8.94 10.38 20.97
C ARG A 231 -9.58 10.48 22.34
N THR A 232 -10.46 9.54 22.67
CA THR A 232 -10.93 9.34 24.05
C THR A 232 -10.08 8.27 24.75
N PRO A 233 -10.01 8.23 26.09
CA PRO A 233 -9.22 7.23 26.82
C PRO A 233 -9.56 5.78 26.44
N GLU A 234 -10.81 5.49 26.08
CA GLU A 234 -11.22 4.14 25.63
C GLU A 234 -10.60 3.78 24.27
N GLN A 235 -10.33 4.78 23.43
CA GLN A 235 -9.71 4.63 22.11
C GLN A 235 -8.19 4.48 22.17
N ASP A 236 -7.58 4.66 23.34
CA ASP A 236 -6.16 4.39 23.59
C ASP A 236 -5.87 2.88 23.51
N LEU A 237 -6.87 2.04 23.74
CA LEU A 237 -6.71 0.59 23.81
C LEU A 237 -7.17 -0.08 22.52
N TRP A 238 -6.33 -1.01 22.06
CA TRP A 238 -6.60 -1.95 20.99
C TRP A 238 -6.34 -3.35 21.50
N ASN A 239 -7.38 -4.17 21.50
CA ASN A 239 -7.28 -5.59 21.83
C ASN A 239 -7.10 -6.39 20.55
N GLY A 240 -6.02 -7.16 20.48
CA GLY A 240 -5.74 -8.07 19.38
C GLY A 240 -5.68 -9.51 19.87
N THR A 241 -6.50 -10.40 19.30
CA THR A 241 -6.42 -11.84 19.53
C THR A 241 -6.21 -12.56 18.21
N GLY A 242 -5.10 -13.31 18.11
CA GLY A 242 -4.75 -14.11 16.95
C GLY A 242 -4.97 -15.59 17.19
N PHE A 243 -5.66 -16.26 16.27
CA PHE A 243 -5.89 -17.69 16.24
C PHE A 243 -5.15 -18.30 15.06
N THR A 244 -4.43 -19.41 15.29
CA THR A 244 -3.86 -20.20 14.19
C THR A 244 -4.59 -21.54 14.10
N PHE A 245 -4.96 -21.93 12.89
CA PHE A 245 -5.69 -23.15 12.61
C PHE A 245 -5.01 -23.96 11.49
N THR A 246 -5.17 -25.28 11.55
CA THR A 246 -4.85 -26.20 10.46
C THR A 246 -5.88 -26.09 9.34
N SER A 247 -5.49 -26.49 8.13
CA SER A 247 -6.29 -26.33 6.90
C SER A 247 -7.71 -26.88 7.00
N ASP A 248 -7.94 -27.98 7.74
CA ASP A 248 -9.25 -28.63 7.91
C ASP A 248 -10.31 -27.75 8.60
N LYS A 249 -9.92 -26.62 9.21
CA LYS A 249 -10.84 -25.70 9.87
C LYS A 249 -11.25 -24.51 9.02
N ILE A 250 -10.70 -24.34 7.82
CA ILE A 250 -10.83 -23.09 7.05
C ILE A 250 -12.28 -22.72 6.77
N GLN A 251 -13.09 -23.66 6.28
CA GLN A 251 -14.50 -23.39 6.00
C GLN A 251 -15.27 -23.01 7.27
N SER A 252 -15.04 -23.73 8.38
CA SER A 252 -15.75 -23.48 9.65
C SER A 252 -15.38 -22.11 10.25
N VAL A 253 -14.10 -21.74 10.19
CA VAL A 253 -13.64 -20.44 10.69
C VAL A 253 -14.20 -19.30 9.83
N PHE A 254 -14.07 -19.37 8.51
CA PHE A 254 -14.58 -18.30 7.65
C PHE A 254 -16.11 -18.29 7.52
N ALA A 255 -16.81 -19.38 7.87
CA ALA A 255 -18.26 -19.36 8.09
C ALA A 255 -18.64 -18.49 9.30
N VAL A 256 -17.89 -18.57 10.41
CA VAL A 256 -18.06 -17.67 11.56
C VAL A 256 -17.80 -16.22 11.15
N VAL A 257 -16.69 -15.96 10.44
CA VAL A 257 -16.33 -14.61 9.98
C VAL A 257 -17.39 -14.03 9.04
N ASN A 258 -17.91 -14.83 8.11
CA ASN A 258 -19.01 -14.43 7.24
C ASN A 258 -20.26 -14.05 8.05
N GLY A 259 -20.55 -14.74 9.16
CA GLY A 259 -21.63 -14.36 10.07
C GLY A 259 -21.44 -12.98 10.68
N TRP A 260 -20.20 -12.54 10.94
CA TRP A 260 -19.93 -11.16 11.39
C TRP A 260 -20.13 -10.14 10.27
N ILE A 261 -19.76 -10.49 9.03
CA ILE A 261 -19.91 -9.61 7.87
C ILE A 261 -21.40 -9.39 7.55
N ASP A 262 -22.21 -10.44 7.69
CA ASP A 262 -23.66 -10.38 7.47
C ASP A 262 -24.41 -9.64 8.60
N GLU A 263 -23.75 -9.37 9.73
CA GLU A 263 -24.38 -8.76 10.90
C GLU A 263 -24.75 -7.30 10.62
N PRO A 264 -26.05 -6.93 10.65
CA PRO A 264 -26.47 -5.56 10.34
C PRO A 264 -25.90 -4.50 11.29
N ASN A 265 -25.56 -4.91 12.53
CA ASN A 265 -25.04 -4.05 13.59
C ASN A 265 -23.61 -4.43 14.00
N ARG A 266 -22.80 -4.94 13.06
CA ARG A 266 -21.38 -5.22 13.30
C ARG A 266 -20.71 -4.00 13.97
N PRO A 267 -20.01 -4.14 15.11
CA PRO A 267 -19.36 -3.02 15.78
C PRO A 267 -18.35 -2.32 14.88
N ILE A 268 -18.33 -0.98 14.91
CA ILE A 268 -17.40 -0.18 14.08
C ILE A 268 -15.93 -0.40 14.51
N GLU A 269 -15.72 -0.80 15.75
CA GLU A 269 -14.43 -1.12 16.38
C GLU A 269 -13.83 -2.44 15.87
N LEU A 270 -14.63 -3.34 15.30
CA LEU A 270 -14.23 -4.72 14.98
C LEU A 270 -13.58 -4.84 13.60
N THR A 271 -12.28 -5.09 13.55
CA THR A 271 -11.56 -5.49 12.34
C THR A 271 -11.10 -6.93 12.45
N HIS A 272 -11.05 -7.67 11.34
CA HIS A 272 -10.37 -8.95 11.30
C HIS A 272 -9.34 -8.99 10.18
N TYR A 273 -8.34 -9.83 10.35
CA TYR A 273 -7.21 -9.95 9.43
C TYR A 273 -6.81 -11.42 9.36
N GLY A 274 -6.79 -12.00 8.17
CA GLY A 274 -6.37 -13.38 7.97
C GLY A 274 -5.06 -13.47 7.19
N ALA A 275 -4.33 -14.56 7.39
CA ALA A 275 -3.14 -14.86 6.59
C ALA A 275 -2.99 -16.36 6.31
N PHE A 276 -2.68 -16.74 5.08
CA PHE A 276 -2.12 -18.08 4.79
C PHE A 276 -0.61 -18.02 4.94
N ILE A 277 -0.02 -18.97 5.69
CA ILE A 277 1.44 -19.05 5.88
C ILE A 277 1.92 -20.49 5.95
N PHE A 278 3.20 -20.69 5.68
CA PHE A 278 3.91 -21.92 6.03
C PHE A 278 4.37 -21.88 7.48
N ASN A 279 3.93 -22.84 8.30
CA ASN A 279 4.40 -23.01 9.67
C ASN A 279 4.63 -24.49 10.01
N PRO A 280 5.83 -25.03 9.72
CA PRO A 280 6.13 -26.45 9.88
C PRO A 280 6.11 -26.95 11.34
N GLN A 281 6.02 -26.04 12.32
CA GLN A 281 5.86 -26.41 13.73
C GLN A 281 4.43 -26.78 14.09
N ILE A 282 3.45 -26.38 13.28
CA ILE A 282 2.03 -26.72 13.45
C ILE A 282 1.64 -27.81 12.45
N ASP A 283 1.99 -27.62 11.17
CA ASP A 283 1.75 -28.60 10.11
C ASP A 283 2.98 -28.61 9.17
N PRO A 284 3.74 -29.72 9.10
CA PRO A 284 4.93 -29.82 8.26
C PRO A 284 4.62 -30.07 6.77
N VAL A 285 3.36 -30.34 6.42
CA VAL A 285 2.96 -30.73 5.07
C VAL A 285 2.14 -29.63 4.39
N LYS A 286 1.09 -29.14 5.06
CA LYS A 286 0.20 -28.11 4.52
C LYS A 286 0.47 -26.74 5.14
N ALA A 287 0.12 -25.68 4.40
CA ALA A 287 0.07 -24.36 4.98
C ALA A 287 -1.04 -24.29 6.05
N VAL A 288 -0.82 -23.42 7.03
CA VAL A 288 -1.82 -23.08 8.06
C VAL A 288 -2.40 -21.71 7.74
N PHE A 289 -3.49 -21.36 8.41
CA PHE A 289 -4.01 -20.01 8.34
C PHE A 289 -4.17 -19.38 9.71
N LEU A 290 -4.00 -18.06 9.74
CA LEU A 290 -4.16 -17.21 10.91
C LEU A 290 -5.42 -16.37 10.72
N LEU A 291 -6.10 -16.11 11.82
CA LEU A 291 -7.15 -15.12 11.91
C LEU A 291 -6.90 -14.26 13.15
N TRP A 292 -6.63 -12.99 12.94
CA TRP A 292 -6.60 -11.97 13.98
C TRP A 292 -7.92 -11.24 14.03
N ILE A 293 -8.38 -10.98 15.26
CA ILE A 293 -9.43 -10.03 15.57
C ILE A 293 -8.79 -8.85 16.27
N PHE A 294 -9.09 -7.65 15.80
CA PHE A 294 -8.72 -6.40 16.42
C PHE A 294 -9.96 -5.62 16.83
N TYR A 295 -9.93 -5.04 18.01
CA TYR A 295 -11.02 -4.24 18.54
C TYR A 295 -10.47 -3.00 19.24
N GLN A 296 -10.86 -1.81 18.78
CA GLN A 296 -10.54 -0.56 19.48
C GLN A 296 -11.43 -0.40 20.71
N GLY A 297 -10.90 -0.71 21.88
CA GLY A 297 -11.61 -0.66 23.16
C GLY A 297 -10.95 -1.55 24.20
N THR A 298 -11.59 -1.66 25.36
CA THR A 298 -11.04 -2.36 26.53
C THR A 298 -11.00 -3.89 26.38
N SER A 299 -11.89 -4.49 25.58
CA SER A 299 -11.96 -5.93 25.36
C SER A 299 -12.71 -6.27 24.06
N ILE A 300 -12.36 -7.38 23.42
CA ILE A 300 -13.13 -7.94 22.30
C ILE A 300 -14.40 -8.61 22.87
N PRO A 301 -15.61 -8.33 22.34
CA PRO A 301 -16.82 -9.01 22.78
C PRO A 301 -16.74 -10.52 22.55
N GLU A 302 -17.15 -11.32 23.55
CA GLU A 302 -17.03 -12.78 23.52
C GLU A 302 -17.75 -13.45 22.34
N ALA A 303 -18.78 -12.80 21.79
CA ALA A 303 -19.50 -13.27 20.61
C ALA A 303 -18.58 -13.44 19.37
N TYR A 304 -17.49 -12.67 19.28
CA TYR A 304 -16.54 -12.72 18.17
C TYR A 304 -15.37 -13.69 18.42
N THR A 305 -15.11 -14.10 19.67
CA THR A 305 -13.98 -14.99 20.01
C THR A 305 -14.42 -16.39 20.41
N SER A 306 -15.53 -16.54 21.13
CA SER A 306 -16.01 -17.83 21.65
C SER A 306 -16.27 -18.88 20.56
N PRO A 307 -16.87 -18.56 19.40
CA PRO A 307 -17.03 -19.54 18.33
C PRO A 307 -15.69 -20.06 17.81
N LEU A 308 -14.66 -19.19 17.72
CA LEU A 308 -13.33 -19.58 17.26
C LEU A 308 -12.61 -20.49 18.26
N TYR A 309 -12.71 -20.22 19.56
CA TYR A 309 -12.17 -21.11 20.58
C TYR A 309 -12.76 -22.52 20.50
N LYS A 310 -14.08 -22.63 20.26
CA LYS A 310 -14.78 -23.92 20.11
C LYS A 310 -14.32 -24.73 18.91
N LEU A 311 -13.74 -24.09 17.89
CA LEU A 311 -13.19 -24.78 16.71
C LEU A 311 -11.82 -25.43 16.96
N GLY A 312 -11.23 -25.23 18.14
CA GLY A 312 -9.97 -25.87 18.54
C GLY A 312 -8.75 -25.34 17.79
N PRO A 313 -8.38 -24.06 17.97
CA PRO A 313 -7.19 -23.48 17.36
C PRO A 313 -5.92 -24.20 17.81
N ALA A 314 -4.97 -24.37 16.90
CA ALA A 314 -3.64 -24.93 17.19
C ALA A 314 -2.83 -24.00 18.12
N SER A 315 -3.04 -22.68 18.02
CA SER A 315 -2.51 -21.73 18.98
C SER A 315 -3.37 -20.47 19.05
N VAL A 316 -3.34 -19.81 20.21
CA VAL A 316 -3.99 -18.52 20.44
C VAL A 316 -3.00 -17.57 21.09
N THR A 317 -2.98 -16.34 20.60
CA THR A 317 -2.19 -15.24 21.16
C THR A 317 -3.09 -14.05 21.42
N SER A 318 -2.83 -13.29 22.47
CA SER A 318 -3.59 -12.07 22.76
C SER A 318 -2.65 -10.99 23.30
N LYS A 319 -2.91 -9.74 22.91
CA LYS A 319 -2.20 -8.58 23.41
C LYS A 319 -3.13 -7.39 23.42
N ILE A 320 -2.93 -6.54 24.41
CA ILE A 320 -3.50 -5.20 24.46
C ILE A 320 -2.39 -4.24 24.06
N THR A 321 -2.70 -3.32 23.17
CA THR A 321 -1.77 -2.37 22.58
C THR A 321 -2.51 -1.06 22.31
N ASP A 322 -1.85 -0.12 21.65
CA ASP A 322 -2.47 1.04 21.05
C ASP A 322 -2.29 1.06 19.52
N LEU A 323 -2.80 2.09 18.85
CA LEU A 323 -2.71 2.23 17.40
C LEU A 323 -1.26 2.34 16.90
N THR A 324 -0.33 2.86 17.70
CA THR A 324 1.08 3.05 17.30
C THR A 324 1.85 1.75 17.19
N GLU A 325 1.41 0.73 17.94
CA GLU A 325 2.03 -0.59 18.00
C GLU A 325 1.14 -1.69 17.37
N LEU A 326 -0.07 -1.35 16.91
CA LEU A 326 -1.01 -2.30 16.32
C LEU A 326 -0.42 -3.04 15.12
N ASN A 327 0.39 -2.35 14.30
CA ASN A 327 1.05 -2.93 13.13
C ASN A 327 2.07 -4.02 13.47
N THR A 328 2.53 -4.11 14.73
CA THR A 328 3.39 -5.23 15.16
C THR A 328 2.67 -6.57 15.11
N HIS A 329 1.33 -6.57 15.23
CA HIS A 329 0.52 -7.78 15.21
C HIS A 329 0.45 -8.43 13.84
N THR A 330 0.46 -7.62 12.78
CA THR A 330 0.42 -8.08 11.39
C THR A 330 1.80 -8.13 10.75
N ALA A 331 2.87 -8.05 11.56
CA ALA A 331 4.25 -7.96 11.09
C ALA A 331 4.52 -6.77 10.15
N GLY A 332 3.69 -5.72 10.23
CA GLY A 332 3.70 -4.49 9.42
C GLY A 332 4.47 -3.31 10.03
N ALA A 333 5.10 -3.48 11.18
CA ALA A 333 5.95 -2.46 11.80
C ALA A 333 7.34 -2.38 11.14
N TYR A 334 8.09 -1.30 11.40
CA TYR A 334 9.47 -1.17 10.94
C TYR A 334 10.34 -2.36 11.36
N GLY A 335 11.18 -2.84 10.43
CA GLY A 335 12.08 -3.97 10.66
C GLY A 335 11.40 -5.35 10.72
N MET A 336 10.07 -5.41 10.58
CA MET A 336 9.32 -6.66 10.53
C MET A 336 9.14 -7.17 9.08
N PRO A 337 8.82 -8.46 8.88
CA PRO A 337 8.77 -9.10 7.56
C PRO A 337 7.97 -8.36 6.48
N ALA A 338 6.80 -7.78 6.79
CA ALA A 338 6.02 -7.08 5.78
C ALA A 338 6.66 -5.75 5.33
N CYS A 339 7.54 -5.18 6.16
CA CYS A 339 8.36 -4.00 5.83
C CYS A 339 9.76 -4.33 5.30
N ALA A 340 10.12 -5.61 5.19
CA ALA A 340 11.44 -6.01 4.69
C ALA A 340 11.61 -5.63 3.21
N LYS A 341 12.77 -5.08 2.85
CA LYS A 341 13.10 -4.68 1.48
C LYS A 341 13.96 -5.75 0.78
N GLY A 342 14.00 -5.71 -0.55
CA GLY A 342 14.93 -6.52 -1.37
C GLY A 342 14.43 -7.90 -1.82
N GLY A 343 13.28 -8.37 -1.35
CA GLY A 343 12.64 -9.59 -1.88
C GLY A 343 11.81 -9.31 -3.14
N SER A 344 11.75 -10.27 -4.06
CA SER A 344 10.83 -10.21 -5.21
C SER A 344 9.42 -10.55 -4.76
N ARG A 345 8.46 -9.71 -5.12
CA ARG A 345 7.04 -9.86 -4.79
C ARG A 345 6.17 -9.67 -6.01
N HIS A 346 5.18 -10.53 -6.14
CA HIS A 346 4.06 -10.33 -7.03
C HIS A 346 2.77 -10.33 -6.20
N MET A 347 2.03 -9.23 -6.31
CA MET A 347 0.74 -9.02 -5.65
C MET A 347 -0.37 -9.32 -6.64
N TYR A 348 -1.46 -9.91 -6.17
CA TYR A 348 -2.66 -10.19 -6.97
C TYR A 348 -3.88 -9.88 -6.11
N PRO A 349 -4.47 -8.69 -6.26
CA PRO A 349 -5.56 -8.26 -5.40
C PRO A 349 -6.91 -8.83 -5.87
N VAL A 350 -7.79 -9.09 -4.91
CA VAL A 350 -9.22 -9.36 -5.14
C VAL A 350 -10.03 -8.69 -4.04
N SER A 351 -11.10 -8.00 -4.37
CA SER A 351 -12.06 -7.52 -3.38
C SER A 351 -13.26 -8.46 -3.29
N LEU A 352 -13.77 -8.70 -2.08
CA LEU A 352 -14.89 -9.60 -1.83
C LEU A 352 -15.94 -8.93 -0.94
N ASN A 353 -17.20 -9.30 -1.12
CA ASN A 353 -18.26 -9.01 -0.13
C ASN A 353 -18.36 -10.08 0.96
N ARG A 354 -17.89 -11.30 0.67
CA ARG A 354 -17.99 -12.48 1.54
C ARG A 354 -16.87 -13.45 1.19
N TYR A 355 -16.39 -14.24 2.15
CA TYR A 355 -15.45 -15.32 1.88
C TYR A 355 -16.13 -16.50 1.18
N PRO A 356 -15.66 -16.94 0.01
CA PRO A 356 -16.19 -18.12 -0.68
C PRO A 356 -15.56 -19.39 -0.09
N LEU A 357 -16.27 -20.09 0.80
CA LEU A 357 -15.68 -21.08 1.70
C LEU A 357 -14.95 -22.23 0.98
N GLU A 358 -15.60 -22.87 0.00
CA GLU A 358 -15.00 -23.98 -0.77
C GLU A 358 -13.80 -23.52 -1.59
N ASN A 359 -13.92 -22.36 -2.25
CA ASN A 359 -12.83 -21.77 -3.03
C ASN A 359 -11.65 -21.30 -2.17
N LEU A 360 -11.92 -20.85 -0.94
CA LEU A 360 -10.89 -20.43 -0.01
C LEU A 360 -10.09 -21.64 0.49
N GLU A 361 -10.76 -22.78 0.74
CA GLU A 361 -10.09 -24.06 1.01
C GLU A 361 -9.24 -24.50 -0.18
N TYR A 362 -9.81 -24.47 -1.39
CA TYR A 362 -9.08 -24.81 -2.61
C TYR A 362 -7.86 -23.90 -2.82
N ALA A 363 -7.99 -22.59 -2.54
CA ALA A 363 -6.88 -21.65 -2.59
C ALA A 363 -5.80 -21.97 -1.55
N LEU A 364 -6.17 -22.40 -0.34
CA LEU A 364 -5.20 -22.85 0.66
C LEU A 364 -4.46 -24.13 0.21
N ASP A 365 -5.13 -25.04 -0.49
CA ASP A 365 -4.49 -26.22 -1.08
C ASP A 365 -3.49 -25.85 -2.20
N ILE A 366 -3.87 -24.93 -3.10
CA ILE A 366 -2.94 -24.38 -4.11
C ILE A 366 -1.74 -23.70 -3.42
N PHE A 367 -2.00 -22.88 -2.41
CA PHE A 367 -0.95 -22.20 -1.68
C PHE A 367 -0.01 -23.20 -0.99
N SER A 368 -0.55 -24.27 -0.41
CA SER A 368 0.23 -25.36 0.21
C SER A 368 1.12 -26.10 -0.77
N SER A 369 0.79 -26.11 -2.07
CA SER A 369 1.61 -26.75 -3.10
C SER A 369 2.75 -25.87 -3.62
N LEU A 370 2.89 -24.63 -3.12
CA LEU A 370 4.01 -23.76 -3.50
C LEU A 370 5.36 -24.46 -3.22
N PRO A 371 6.31 -24.40 -4.17
CA PRO A 371 7.66 -24.92 -3.95
C PRO A 371 8.37 -24.21 -2.78
N PRO A 372 9.35 -24.87 -2.12
CA PRO A 372 10.07 -24.31 -0.97
C PRO A 372 10.66 -22.91 -1.17
N ALA A 373 11.08 -22.57 -2.39
CA ALA A 373 11.61 -21.24 -2.73
C ALA A 373 10.60 -20.09 -2.50
N TYR A 374 9.30 -20.41 -2.41
CA TYR A 374 8.21 -19.45 -2.23
C TYR A 374 7.55 -19.54 -0.86
N HIS A 375 8.11 -20.29 0.10
CA HIS A 375 7.49 -20.44 1.44
C HIS A 375 7.50 -19.16 2.29
N GLY A 376 8.13 -18.09 1.79
CA GLY A 376 7.96 -16.74 2.33
C GLY A 376 6.68 -16.03 1.88
N SER A 377 5.94 -16.59 0.92
CA SER A 377 4.67 -16.07 0.40
C SER A 377 3.58 -16.07 1.47
N PHE A 378 2.54 -15.27 1.25
CA PHE A 378 1.37 -15.24 2.11
C PHE A 378 0.16 -14.69 1.35
N VAL A 379 -1.04 -15.09 1.75
CA VAL A 379 -2.30 -14.51 1.27
C VAL A 379 -2.88 -13.69 2.40
N LEU A 380 -3.07 -12.39 2.21
CA LEU A 380 -3.72 -11.50 3.17
C LEU A 380 -5.23 -11.47 2.94
N LEU A 381 -5.99 -11.56 4.03
CA LEU A 381 -7.45 -11.52 4.05
C LEU A 381 -7.89 -10.38 4.97
N GLU A 382 -8.01 -9.17 4.45
CA GLU A 382 -8.18 -7.95 5.24
C GLU A 382 -9.66 -7.56 5.34
N GLY A 383 -10.26 -7.75 6.51
CA GLY A 383 -11.68 -7.51 6.77
C GLY A 383 -11.95 -6.32 7.68
N TYR A 384 -12.01 -5.13 7.07
CA TYR A 384 -12.29 -3.88 7.78
C TYR A 384 -13.80 -3.65 7.96
N THR A 385 -14.18 -2.89 8.97
CA THR A 385 -15.54 -2.33 9.01
C THR A 385 -15.68 -1.23 7.96
N THR A 386 -16.82 -1.19 7.26
CA THR A 386 -17.04 -0.30 6.11
C THR A 386 -18.15 0.74 6.33
N HIS A 387 -18.70 0.84 7.54
CA HIS A 387 -19.80 1.75 7.90
C HIS A 387 -19.66 3.15 7.29
N ARG A 388 -18.58 3.88 7.63
CA ARG A 388 -18.38 5.22 7.09
C ARG A 388 -17.98 5.22 5.61
N VAL A 389 -17.29 4.19 5.13
CA VAL A 389 -16.90 4.04 3.72
C VAL A 389 -18.15 3.98 2.82
N LYS A 390 -19.15 3.19 3.20
CA LYS A 390 -20.42 2.98 2.48
C LYS A 390 -21.38 4.17 2.54
N GLN A 391 -21.27 5.02 3.57
CA GLN A 391 -22.05 6.26 3.68
C GLN A 391 -21.60 7.36 2.70
N ILE A 392 -20.39 7.26 2.17
CA ILE A 392 -19.83 8.26 1.25
C ILE A 392 -20.26 7.89 -0.18
N PRO A 393 -20.94 8.79 -0.91
CA PRO A 393 -21.42 8.47 -2.27
C PRO A 393 -20.27 8.07 -3.19
N ALA A 394 -20.42 6.96 -3.92
CA ALA A 394 -19.36 6.39 -4.77
C ALA A 394 -18.90 7.34 -5.88
N GLU A 395 -19.79 8.19 -6.37
CA GLU A 395 -19.50 9.20 -7.38
C GLU A 395 -18.71 10.41 -6.85
N SER A 396 -18.65 10.59 -5.52
CA SER A 396 -18.00 11.75 -4.89
C SER A 396 -16.46 11.68 -4.90
N THR A 397 -15.89 10.53 -5.29
CA THR A 397 -14.45 10.26 -5.38
C THR A 397 -14.12 9.40 -6.61
N ALA A 398 -12.84 9.30 -6.96
CA ALA A 398 -12.38 8.38 -8.00
C ALA A 398 -12.26 6.92 -7.53
N PHE A 399 -12.25 6.69 -6.21
CA PHE A 399 -12.24 5.33 -5.65
C PHE A 399 -13.56 4.63 -5.99
N ALA A 400 -13.46 3.46 -6.65
CA ALA A 400 -14.61 2.79 -7.25
C ALA A 400 -15.33 1.84 -6.29
N ASP A 401 -14.60 0.94 -5.64
CA ASP A 401 -15.20 -0.15 -4.88
C ASP A 401 -15.45 0.21 -3.40
N ARG A 402 -16.58 0.86 -3.13
CA ARG A 402 -17.01 1.18 -1.75
C ARG A 402 -17.85 0.09 -1.10
N ASN A 403 -18.18 -0.98 -1.83
CA ASN A 403 -19.16 -1.96 -1.39
C ASN A 403 -18.52 -3.24 -0.81
N SER A 404 -17.31 -3.58 -1.25
CA SER A 404 -16.54 -4.70 -0.70
C SER A 404 -16.34 -4.59 0.81
N GLU A 405 -16.32 -5.74 1.46
CA GLU A 405 -16.10 -5.89 2.91
C GLU A 405 -14.71 -6.46 3.21
N ILE A 406 -14.10 -7.10 2.22
CA ILE A 406 -12.84 -7.81 2.35
C ILE A 406 -11.94 -7.38 1.19
N LEU A 407 -10.71 -7.01 1.53
CA LEU A 407 -9.62 -6.85 0.59
C LEU A 407 -8.70 -8.08 0.72
N VAL A 408 -8.53 -8.82 -0.36
CA VAL A 408 -7.61 -9.95 -0.44
C VAL A 408 -6.40 -9.53 -1.26
N ASP A 409 -5.22 -9.91 -0.78
CA ASP A 409 -3.98 -9.74 -1.53
C ASP A 409 -3.13 -11.00 -1.46
N ILE A 410 -2.92 -11.63 -2.61
CA ILE A 410 -2.02 -12.78 -2.74
C ILE A 410 -0.62 -12.25 -3.01
N ILE A 411 0.32 -12.51 -2.09
CA ILE A 411 1.71 -12.08 -2.21
C ILE A 411 2.59 -13.30 -2.41
N ILE A 412 3.04 -13.51 -3.65
CA ILE A 412 4.07 -14.50 -3.95
C ILE A 412 5.44 -13.86 -3.73
N LEU A 413 6.11 -14.29 -2.65
CA LEU A 413 7.41 -13.78 -2.19
C LEU A 413 8.50 -14.83 -2.33
N TYR A 414 9.61 -14.43 -2.92
CA TYR A 414 10.80 -15.26 -3.14
C TYR A 414 12.06 -14.39 -3.20
N GLU A 415 13.21 -15.06 -3.19
CA GLU A 415 14.51 -14.39 -3.37
C GLU A 415 14.56 -13.67 -4.73
N ALA A 416 15.26 -12.54 -4.80
CA ALA A 416 15.38 -11.76 -6.03
C ALA A 416 16.13 -12.53 -7.13
N ASN A 417 15.40 -13.31 -7.91
CA ASN A 417 15.90 -14.13 -9.00
C ASN A 417 14.84 -14.24 -10.12
N SER A 418 15.12 -13.64 -11.28
CA SER A 418 14.17 -13.62 -12.40
C SER A 418 13.84 -14.99 -12.98
N THR A 419 14.63 -16.03 -12.72
CA THR A 419 14.31 -17.40 -13.18
C THR A 419 13.12 -18.01 -12.43
N LEU A 420 12.72 -17.40 -11.31
CA LEU A 420 11.59 -17.82 -10.47
C LEU A 420 10.28 -17.09 -10.83
N ASP A 421 10.35 -16.02 -11.62
CA ASP A 421 9.20 -15.16 -11.93
C ASP A 421 8.04 -15.92 -12.58
N SER A 422 8.31 -16.85 -13.50
CA SER A 422 7.26 -17.58 -14.24
C SER A 422 6.37 -18.43 -13.32
N THR A 423 6.97 -19.16 -12.38
CA THR A 423 6.22 -19.94 -11.39
C THR A 423 5.47 -19.01 -10.44
N ALA A 424 6.04 -17.86 -10.08
CA ALA A 424 5.35 -16.89 -9.25
C ALA A 424 4.12 -16.26 -9.95
N TYR A 425 4.19 -16.06 -11.27
CA TYR A 425 3.04 -15.67 -12.10
C TYR A 425 1.96 -16.75 -12.09
N GLU A 426 2.33 -17.98 -12.43
CA GLU A 426 1.39 -19.10 -12.50
C GLU A 426 0.61 -19.31 -11.20
N TYR A 427 1.30 -19.33 -10.05
CA TYR A 427 0.63 -19.51 -8.76
C TYR A 427 -0.21 -18.31 -8.34
N GLY A 428 0.27 -17.11 -8.60
CA GLY A 428 -0.44 -15.88 -8.28
C GLY A 428 -1.77 -15.75 -9.03
N GLU A 429 -1.74 -16.00 -10.34
CA GLU A 429 -2.95 -16.00 -11.18
C GLU A 429 -3.94 -17.09 -10.73
N LYS A 430 -3.46 -18.32 -10.53
CA LYS A 430 -4.30 -19.44 -10.07
C LYS A 430 -4.99 -19.15 -8.73
N LEU A 431 -4.25 -18.59 -7.77
CA LEU A 431 -4.82 -18.25 -6.46
C LEU A 431 -5.85 -17.11 -6.57
N ARG A 432 -5.53 -16.07 -7.35
CA ARG A 432 -6.45 -14.96 -7.61
C ARG A 432 -7.74 -15.46 -8.25
N GLU A 433 -7.64 -16.28 -9.29
CA GLU A 433 -8.79 -16.87 -9.97
C GLU A 433 -9.61 -17.78 -9.06
N ALA A 434 -8.96 -18.66 -8.30
CA ALA A 434 -9.63 -19.56 -7.36
C ALA A 434 -10.49 -18.78 -6.37
N ILE A 435 -9.93 -17.73 -5.75
CA ILE A 435 -10.64 -16.90 -4.77
C ILE A 435 -11.73 -16.06 -5.43
N TRP A 436 -11.42 -15.39 -6.55
CA TRP A 436 -12.35 -14.49 -7.20
C TRP A 436 -13.57 -15.22 -7.79
N GLN A 437 -13.38 -16.32 -8.51
CA GLN A 437 -14.48 -17.04 -9.16
C GLN A 437 -15.52 -17.57 -8.15
N GLY A 438 -15.07 -17.97 -6.96
CA GLY A 438 -15.97 -18.41 -5.88
C GLY A 438 -16.82 -17.29 -5.28
N SER A 439 -16.40 -16.04 -5.43
CA SER A 439 -16.99 -14.90 -4.72
C SER A 439 -18.36 -14.47 -5.25
N GLY A 440 -18.63 -14.72 -6.53
CA GLY A 440 -19.81 -14.16 -7.22
C GLY A 440 -19.83 -12.62 -7.30
N TYR A 441 -18.75 -11.95 -6.92
CA TYR A 441 -18.62 -10.49 -6.91
C TYR A 441 -17.86 -10.01 -8.16
N PRO A 442 -18.19 -8.82 -8.73
CA PRO A 442 -17.40 -8.26 -9.81
C PRO A 442 -15.93 -8.11 -9.42
N TYR A 443 -15.03 -8.31 -10.38
CA TYR A 443 -13.61 -8.23 -10.11
C TYR A 443 -13.19 -6.79 -9.83
N TYR A 444 -12.93 -6.46 -8.58
CA TYR A 444 -12.34 -5.19 -8.18
C TYR A 444 -10.94 -5.39 -7.64
N ALA A 445 -10.00 -4.63 -8.19
CA ALA A 445 -8.59 -4.66 -7.84
C ALA A 445 -8.18 -3.31 -7.25
N TYR A 446 -7.77 -3.30 -5.99
CA TYR A 446 -7.33 -2.08 -5.34
C TYR A 446 -6.05 -1.55 -5.99
N VAL A 447 -6.08 -0.32 -6.52
CA VAL A 447 -5.01 0.26 -7.36
C VAL A 447 -3.60 0.24 -6.74
N ASN A 448 -3.47 0.22 -5.41
CA ASN A 448 -2.16 0.14 -4.77
C ASN A 448 -1.59 -1.29 -4.70
N TYR A 449 -2.40 -2.31 -4.95
CA TYR A 449 -2.03 -3.73 -4.93
C TYR A 449 -1.98 -4.35 -6.33
N VAL A 450 -2.40 -3.64 -7.37
CA VAL A 450 -2.46 -4.15 -8.75
C VAL A 450 -1.11 -4.67 -9.27
N HIS A 451 -1.15 -5.87 -9.83
CA HIS A 451 -0.03 -6.52 -10.48
C HIS A 451 0.40 -5.75 -11.75
N GLY A 452 -0.57 -5.34 -12.56
CA GLY A 452 -0.40 -4.70 -13.87
C GLY A 452 -1.05 -5.46 -15.03
N ASP A 453 -1.74 -6.57 -14.78
CA ASP A 453 -2.52 -7.33 -15.76
C ASP A 453 -4.04 -7.09 -15.64
N GLU A 454 -4.46 -6.36 -14.61
CA GLU A 454 -5.85 -6.02 -14.35
C GLU A 454 -6.44 -5.05 -15.39
N THR A 455 -7.73 -5.19 -15.68
CA THR A 455 -8.43 -4.27 -16.57
C THR A 455 -8.63 -2.91 -15.89
N LEU A 456 -8.70 -1.83 -16.68
CA LEU A 456 -8.95 -0.50 -16.13
C LEU A 456 -10.31 -0.41 -15.42
N GLU A 457 -11.31 -1.18 -15.85
CA GLU A 457 -12.61 -1.28 -15.22
C GLU A 457 -12.53 -1.94 -13.84
N SER A 458 -11.70 -2.97 -13.66
CA SER A 458 -11.52 -3.59 -12.34
C SER A 458 -10.82 -2.66 -11.34
N ILE A 459 -9.96 -1.75 -11.83
CA ILE A 459 -9.20 -0.81 -11.00
C ILE A 459 -10.01 0.46 -10.69
N TYR A 460 -10.60 1.06 -11.72
CA TYR A 460 -11.25 2.37 -11.67
C TYR A 460 -12.79 2.30 -11.81
N GLY A 461 -13.33 1.09 -11.81
CA GLY A 461 -14.75 0.77 -11.83
C GLY A 461 -15.38 0.64 -13.21
N TYR A 462 -16.48 -0.09 -13.22
CA TYR A 462 -17.20 -0.53 -14.41
C TYR A 462 -18.14 0.52 -15.00
N GLU A 463 -18.45 1.58 -14.25
CA GLU A 463 -19.31 2.65 -14.73
C GLU A 463 -18.57 3.51 -15.76
N PRO A 464 -19.06 3.63 -17.01
CA PRO A 464 -18.31 4.29 -18.09
C PRO A 464 -17.91 5.73 -17.78
N TRP A 465 -18.74 6.46 -17.02
CA TRP A 465 -18.51 7.86 -16.70
C TRP A 465 -17.23 8.08 -15.86
N ARG A 466 -16.83 7.12 -15.00
CA ARG A 466 -15.69 7.29 -14.09
C ARG A 466 -14.39 7.29 -14.89
N LEU A 467 -14.19 6.26 -15.73
CA LEU A 467 -13.04 6.16 -16.63
C LEU A 467 -13.02 7.30 -17.67
N GLN A 468 -14.16 7.69 -18.22
CA GLN A 468 -14.23 8.84 -19.14
C GLN A 468 -13.77 10.14 -18.47
N LYS A 469 -14.23 10.41 -17.24
CA LYS A 469 -13.81 11.58 -16.46
C LYS A 469 -12.31 11.55 -16.17
N LEU A 470 -11.80 10.40 -15.73
CA LEU A 470 -10.37 10.22 -15.45
C LEU A 470 -9.50 10.44 -16.69
N ARG A 471 -9.88 9.87 -17.85
CA ARG A 471 -9.16 10.07 -19.13
C ARG A 471 -9.18 11.53 -19.58
N LYS A 472 -10.31 12.23 -19.40
CA LYS A 472 -10.41 13.67 -19.69
C LYS A 472 -9.44 14.47 -18.84
N LEU A 473 -9.38 14.19 -17.53
CA LEU A 473 -8.44 14.84 -16.62
C LEU A 473 -6.99 14.51 -16.96
N LYS A 474 -6.71 13.27 -17.37
CA LYS A 474 -5.36 12.85 -17.77
C LYS A 474 -4.89 13.67 -18.97
N LYS A 475 -5.72 13.84 -20.00
CA LYS A 475 -5.43 14.71 -21.15
C LYS A 475 -5.20 16.17 -20.76
N GLN A 476 -5.87 16.66 -19.72
CA GLN A 476 -5.74 18.04 -19.26
C GLN A 476 -4.45 18.27 -18.46
N TYR A 477 -4.13 17.38 -17.51
CA TYR A 477 -3.08 17.60 -16.52
C TYR A 477 -1.76 16.89 -16.86
N ASP A 478 -1.80 15.84 -17.67
CA ASP A 478 -0.64 15.10 -18.13
C ASP A 478 -0.82 14.60 -19.59
N PRO A 479 -0.95 15.53 -20.56
CA PRO A 479 -1.20 15.19 -21.98
C PRO A 479 -0.08 14.36 -22.63
N PHE A 480 1.11 14.33 -22.03
CA PHE A 480 2.28 13.62 -22.54
C PHE A 480 2.58 12.33 -21.77
N GLY A 481 1.72 11.91 -20.85
CA GLY A 481 1.87 10.65 -20.11
C GLY A 481 3.14 10.59 -19.26
N ARG A 482 3.58 11.70 -18.67
CA ARG A 482 4.75 11.75 -17.77
C ARG A 482 4.54 10.92 -16.50
N PHE A 483 3.30 10.69 -16.09
CA PHE A 483 2.91 9.86 -14.94
C PHE A 483 2.23 8.54 -15.36
N ASN A 484 2.80 7.81 -16.34
CA ASN A 484 2.22 6.56 -16.87
C ASN A 484 2.87 5.27 -16.35
N PHE A 485 3.70 5.36 -15.31
CA PHE A 485 4.45 4.20 -14.80
C PHE A 485 3.74 3.41 -13.70
N TYR A 486 2.60 3.90 -13.22
CA TYR A 486 1.75 3.25 -12.22
C TYR A 486 0.31 3.19 -12.71
N SER A 487 -0.14 2.01 -13.13
CA SER A 487 -1.55 1.72 -13.48
C SER A 487 -2.18 2.82 -14.35
N PRO A 488 -1.58 3.12 -15.52
CA PRO A 488 -1.93 4.29 -16.31
C PRO A 488 -3.38 4.26 -16.78
N ILE A 489 -4.07 5.39 -16.65
CA ILE A 489 -5.47 5.58 -17.07
C ILE A 489 -5.61 5.76 -18.60
N SER A 490 -4.54 6.25 -19.23
CA SER A 490 -4.51 6.78 -20.61
C SER A 490 -4.54 5.72 -21.69
#